data_AF-A0A5C8MN76-F1
#
_entry.id   AF-A0A5C8MN76-F1
#
_cell.length_a   1.000
_cell.length_b   1.000
_cell.length_c   1.000
_cell.angle_alpha   90.00
_cell.angle_beta   90.00
_cell.angle_gamma   90.00
#
_symmetry.space_group_name_H-M   'P 1'
#
loop_
_entity.id
_entity.type
_entity.pdbx_description
1 polymer ?
#
loop_
_entity_poly.entity_id
_entity_poly.type
_entity_poly.pdbx_seq_one_letter_code
_entity_poly.pdbx_strand_id
1 'polypeptide(L)'
;GVPIAVSCDYSFITETATMTIHPVRLTGLVIGVPQTFEYLDKMQERVVRFVTKHSKITEEKFKELMFSKGNLTRDIGTNVVGPDAVKYGLIDEVGGVAQAMNKLRELIELNKSGERKIVQ
;
A
#
# COMPACT_ATOMS: atom_id res chain seq x y z
N GLY A 1 -2.27 -1.49 7.18
CA GLY A 1 -3.22 -1.45 6.06
C GLY A 1 -2.49 -1.52 4.73
N VAL A 2 -1.77 -0.47 4.37
CA VAL A 2 -1.13 -0.31 3.05
C VAL A 2 -0.35 -1.54 2.57
N PRO A 3 0.59 -2.15 3.35
CA PRO A 3 1.34 -3.32 2.85
C PRO A 3 0.45 -4.53 2.50
N ILE A 4 -0.66 -4.73 3.21
CA ILE A 4 -1.58 -5.83 2.93
C ILE A 4 -2.36 -5.53 1.65
N ALA A 5 -2.84 -4.29 1.50
CA ALA A 5 -3.64 -3.89 0.34
C ALA A 5 -2.87 -4.02 -0.99
N VAL A 6 -1.57 -3.72 -0.99
CA VAL A 6 -0.70 -3.86 -2.17
C VAL A 6 -0.23 -5.30 -2.42
N SER A 7 -0.44 -6.23 -1.49
CA SER A 7 0.05 -7.60 -1.63
C SER A 7 -0.85 -8.51 -2.49
N CYS A 8 -1.96 -7.99 -3.01
CA CYS A 8 -2.90 -8.73 -3.85
C CYS A 8 -2.48 -8.69 -5.33
N ASP A 9 -2.88 -9.71 -6.10
CA ASP A 9 -2.70 -9.71 -7.57
C ASP A 9 -3.53 -8.60 -8.26
N TYR A 10 -4.65 -8.22 -7.65
CA TYR A 10 -5.48 -7.10 -8.05
C TYR A 10 -6.19 -6.53 -6.82
N SER A 11 -6.26 -5.21 -6.71
CA SER A 11 -6.76 -4.52 -5.53
C SER A 11 -7.86 -3.50 -5.84
N PHE A 12 -8.85 -3.40 -4.96
CA PHE A 12 -9.92 -2.41 -5.03
C PHE A 12 -9.93 -1.54 -3.78
N ILE A 13 -10.30 -0.28 -3.93
CA ILE A 13 -10.57 0.66 -2.85
C ILE A 13 -11.93 1.35 -3.08
N THR A 14 -12.72 1.57 -2.04
CA THR A 14 -13.97 2.33 -2.22
C THR A 14 -13.67 3.82 -2.39
N GLU A 15 -14.56 4.56 -3.05
CA GLU A 15 -14.37 5.98 -3.32
C GLU A 15 -14.11 6.82 -2.07
N THR A 16 -14.78 6.48 -0.96
CA THR A 16 -14.67 7.18 0.33
C THR A 16 -13.60 6.60 1.26
N ALA A 17 -13.01 5.45 0.94
CA ALA A 17 -11.95 4.87 1.76
C ALA A 17 -10.70 5.75 1.73
N THR A 18 -9.95 5.71 2.83
CA THR A 18 -8.73 6.50 3.00
C THR A 18 -7.59 5.61 3.47
N MET A 19 -6.42 5.76 2.85
CA MET A 19 -5.17 5.15 3.27
C MET A 19 -4.28 6.22 3.91
N THR A 20 -3.80 5.97 5.13
CA THR A 20 -2.88 6.87 5.81
C THR A 20 -1.44 6.40 5.60
N ILE A 21 -0.61 7.28 5.04
CA ILE A 21 0.82 7.06 4.82
C ILE A 21 1.58 7.97 5.78
N HIS A 22 2.43 7.39 6.62
CA HIS A 22 3.17 8.14 7.64
C HIS A 22 4.47 7.39 7.99
N PRO A 23 5.48 8.05 8.57
CA PRO A 23 6.71 7.41 8.98
C PRO A 23 6.47 6.43 10.14
N VAL A 24 7.40 5.48 10.31
CA VAL A 24 7.37 4.55 11.45
C VAL A 24 7.60 5.34 12.74
N ARG A 25 6.86 5.00 13.80
CA ARG A 25 6.93 5.68 15.09
C ARG A 25 7.20 4.70 16.21
N LEU A 26 7.93 5.18 17.22
CA LEU A 26 8.06 4.54 18.52
C LEU A 26 7.34 5.40 19.55
N THR A 27 6.75 4.74 20.54
CA THR A 27 6.08 5.38 21.68
C THR A 27 6.69 4.86 22.98
N GLY A 28 6.76 5.70 24.02
CA GLY A 28 7.31 5.34 25.33
C GLY A 28 8.77 5.78 25.51
N LEU A 29 9.47 5.16 26.48
CA LEU A 29 10.88 5.46 26.75
C LEU A 29 11.75 4.93 25.60
N VAL A 30 12.42 5.84 24.91
CA VAL A 30 13.37 5.51 23.83
C VAL A 30 14.79 5.77 24.30
N ILE A 31 15.68 4.81 24.10
CA ILE A 31 17.12 5.01 24.32
C ILE A 31 17.65 5.77 23.10
N GLY A 32 18.04 7.03 23.28
CA GLY A 32 18.50 7.93 22.22
C GLY A 32 19.89 7.61 21.64
N VAL A 33 20.26 6.34 21.54
CA VAL A 33 21.55 5.89 20.98
C VAL A 33 21.46 5.73 19.46
N PRO A 34 22.55 5.94 18.70
CA PRO A 34 22.55 5.85 17.23
C PRO A 34 21.95 4.56 16.66
N GLN A 35 22.15 3.44 17.36
CA GLN A 35 21.65 2.13 16.96
C GLN A 35 20.12 2.08 16.92
N THR A 36 19.44 2.82 17.80
CA THR A 36 17.98 2.89 17.82
C THR A 36 17.45 3.64 16.59
N PHE A 37 18.12 4.74 16.20
CA PHE A 37 17.78 5.47 14.97
C PHE A 37 18.05 4.63 13.71
N GLU A 38 19.20 3.96 13.64
CA GLU A 38 19.54 3.09 12.51
C GLU A 38 18.54 1.92 12.36
N TYR A 39 18.07 1.36 13.48
CA TYR A 39 17.03 0.34 13.47
C TYR A 39 15.70 0.86 12.92
N LEU A 40 15.28 2.07 13.32
CA LEU A 40 14.07 2.71 12.81
C LEU A 40 14.14 2.94 11.29
N ASP A 41 15.26 3.49 10.81
CA ASP A 41 15.48 3.73 9.39
C ASP A 41 15.42 2.43 8.59
N LYS A 42 16.06 1.36 9.08
CA LYS A 42 15.99 0.02 8.46
C LYS A 42 14.57 -0.54 8.45
N MET A 43 13.78 -0.33 9.49
CA MET A 43 12.38 -0.75 9.51
C MET A 43 11.54 0.02 8.49
N GLN A 44 11.70 1.34 8.44
CA GLN A 44 11.00 2.19 7.49
C GLN A 44 11.34 1.81 6.05
N GLU A 45 12.62 1.62 5.75
CA GLU A 45 13.09 1.24 4.41
C GLU A 45 12.54 -0.12 3.97
N ARG A 46 12.38 -1.08 4.90
CA ARG A 46 11.72 -2.36 4.60
C ARG A 46 10.25 -2.17 4.19
N VAL A 47 9.53 -1.28 4.85
CA VAL A 47 8.12 -0.99 4.52
C VAL A 47 8.04 -0.29 3.17
N VAL A 48 8.87 0.74 2.94
CA VAL A 48 8.93 1.45 1.66
C VAL A 48 9.18 0.48 0.51
N ARG A 49 10.24 -0.33 0.61
CA ARG A 49 10.61 -1.30 -0.43
C ARG A 49 9.52 -2.34 -0.68
N PHE A 50 8.83 -2.79 0.37
CA PHE A 50 7.71 -3.72 0.19
C PHE A 50 6.59 -3.05 -0.61
N VAL A 51 6.20 -1.83 -0.24
CA VAL A 51 5.09 -1.14 -0.92
C VAL A 51 5.44 -0.82 -2.38
N THR A 52 6.64 -0.30 -2.65
CA THR A 52 7.05 0.06 -4.02
C THR A 52 7.25 -1.17 -4.92
N LYS A 53 7.68 -2.31 -4.36
CA LYS A 53 7.82 -3.56 -5.12
C LYS A 53 6.47 -4.18 -5.50
N HIS A 54 5.46 -4.01 -4.64
CA HIS A 54 4.16 -4.67 -4.78
C HIS A 54 3.06 -3.73 -5.30
N SER A 55 3.41 -2.53 -5.75
CA SER A 55 2.45 -1.59 -6.34
C SER A 55 3.10 -0.81 -7.47
N LYS A 56 2.36 0.11 -8.08
CA LYS A 56 2.81 0.95 -9.20
C LYS A 56 3.28 2.33 -8.75
N ILE A 57 3.26 2.62 -7.44
CA ILE A 57 3.76 3.88 -6.90
C ILE A 57 5.28 3.95 -6.98
N THR A 58 5.81 5.13 -7.30
CA THR A 58 7.26 5.36 -7.23
C THR A 58 7.72 5.54 -5.79
N GLU A 59 8.98 5.21 -5.52
CA GLU A 59 9.56 5.40 -4.19
C GLU A 59 9.57 6.87 -3.78
N GLU A 60 9.88 7.76 -4.73
CA GLU A 60 9.88 9.21 -4.52
C GLU A 60 8.49 9.68 -4.11
N LYS A 61 7.43 9.24 -4.80
CA LYS A 61 6.07 9.66 -4.48
C LYS A 61 5.62 9.09 -3.14
N PHE A 62 5.96 7.85 -2.83
CA PHE A 62 5.60 7.25 -1.54
C PHE A 62 6.31 7.96 -0.37
N LYS A 63 7.60 8.28 -0.52
CA LYS A 63 8.37 9.09 0.47
C LYS A 63 7.81 10.50 0.58
N GLU A 64 7.45 11.15 -0.53
CA GLU A 64 6.79 12.46 -0.53
C GLU A 64 5.50 12.44 0.29
N LEU A 65 4.62 11.46 0.07
CA LEU A 65 3.38 11.31 0.83
C LEU A 65 3.63 11.02 2.31
N MET A 66 4.69 10.25 2.62
CA MET A 66 5.08 9.90 3.98
C MET A 66 5.57 11.11 4.80
N PHE A 67 6.38 11.98 4.20
CA PHE A 67 6.99 13.12 4.90
C PHE A 67 6.24 14.45 4.70
N SER A 68 5.27 14.49 3.79
CA SER A 68 4.42 15.65 3.61
C SER A 68 3.66 15.98 4.89
N LYS A 69 3.46 17.29 5.12
CA LYS A 69 2.43 17.79 6.03
C LYS A 69 1.09 17.71 5.30
N GLY A 70 0.61 16.51 5.02
CA GLY A 70 -0.73 16.33 4.49
C GLY A 70 -1.79 16.74 5.52
N ASN A 71 -3.08 16.64 5.16
CA ASN A 71 -4.24 17.03 5.97
C ASN A 71 -4.41 16.29 7.31
N LEU A 72 -3.38 15.62 7.84
CA LEU A 72 -3.35 15.13 9.20
C LEU A 72 -3.28 16.33 10.15
N THR A 73 -4.38 16.57 10.84
CA THR A 73 -4.59 17.73 11.71
C THR A 73 -3.55 17.90 12.84
N ARG A 74 -2.69 16.91 13.09
CA ARG A 74 -1.68 16.92 14.16
C ARG A 74 -0.38 16.15 13.84
N ASP A 75 -0.13 15.73 12.60
CA ASP A 75 0.96 14.78 12.33
C ASP A 75 1.62 14.87 10.95
N ILE A 76 2.83 14.32 10.86
CA ILE A 76 3.54 14.08 9.60
C ILE A 76 2.94 12.85 8.91
N GLY A 77 2.63 12.98 7.62
CA GLY A 77 2.00 11.95 6.80
C GLY A 77 0.89 12.54 5.92
N THR A 78 0.28 11.69 5.10
CA THR A 78 -0.80 12.06 4.20
C THR A 78 -1.95 11.07 4.26
N ASN A 79 -3.17 11.58 4.29
CA ASN A 79 -4.38 10.82 4.04
C ASN A 79 -4.66 10.81 2.53
N VAL A 80 -4.61 9.62 1.93
CA VAL A 80 -4.83 9.39 0.50
C VAL A 80 -6.21 8.79 0.33
N VAL A 81 -7.11 9.52 -0.32
CA VAL A 81 -8.48 9.07 -0.60
C VAL A 81 -8.49 8.06 -1.77
N GLY A 82 -9.55 7.26 -1.90
CA GLY A 82 -9.67 6.17 -2.88
C GLY A 82 -9.19 6.51 -4.29
N PRO A 83 -9.72 7.57 -4.94
CA PRO A 83 -9.27 7.97 -6.28
C PRO A 83 -7.79 8.34 -6.35
N ASP A 84 -7.25 8.98 -5.30
CA ASP A 84 -5.84 9.32 -5.23
C ASP A 84 -4.95 8.08 -5.03
N ALA A 85 -5.42 7.09 -4.28
CA ALA A 85 -4.69 5.83 -4.10
C ALA A 85 -4.53 5.10 -5.43
N VAL A 86 -5.55 5.13 -6.29
CA VAL A 86 -5.47 4.60 -7.66
C VAL A 86 -4.56 5.47 -8.53
N LYS A 87 -4.74 6.79 -8.49
CA LYS A 87 -3.92 7.75 -9.25
C LYS A 87 -2.42 7.62 -8.96
N TYR A 88 -2.05 7.42 -7.69
CA TYR A 88 -0.66 7.25 -7.28
C TYR A 88 -0.15 5.82 -7.49
N GLY A 89 -0.99 4.88 -7.93
CA GLY A 89 -0.61 3.51 -8.21
C GLY A 89 -0.47 2.61 -6.99
N LEU A 90 -1.06 2.98 -5.84
CA LEU A 90 -1.13 2.12 -4.66
C LEU A 90 -2.18 1.02 -4.82
N ILE A 91 -3.29 1.31 -5.50
CA ILE A 91 -4.42 0.40 -5.71
C ILE A 91 -4.76 0.37 -7.20
N ASP A 92 -5.29 -0.75 -7.70
CA ASP A 92 -5.57 -0.89 -9.14
C ASP A 92 -6.84 -0.15 -9.57
N GLU A 93 -7.92 -0.22 -8.79
CA GLU A 93 -9.20 0.36 -9.20
C GLU A 93 -10.07 0.84 -8.02
N VAL A 94 -10.92 1.84 -8.28
CA VAL A 94 -11.99 2.22 -7.35
C VAL A 94 -13.17 1.27 -7.57
N GLY A 95 -13.63 0.61 -6.51
CA GLY A 95 -14.72 -0.36 -6.62
C GLY A 95 -15.28 -0.82 -5.29
N GLY A 96 -16.45 -1.45 -5.36
CA GLY A 96 -17.12 -2.08 -4.24
C GLY A 96 -16.97 -3.61 -4.25
N VAL A 97 -17.68 -4.26 -3.34
CA VAL A 97 -17.65 -5.72 -3.18
C VAL A 97 -18.10 -6.44 -4.46
N ALA A 98 -19.09 -5.91 -5.19
CA ALA A 98 -19.57 -6.51 -6.43
C ALA A 98 -18.45 -6.63 -7.49
N GLN A 99 -17.69 -5.55 -7.70
CA GLN A 99 -16.54 -5.53 -8.61
C GLN A 99 -15.45 -6.49 -8.14
N ALA A 100 -15.13 -6.48 -6.85
CA ALA A 100 -14.13 -7.39 -6.28
C ALA A 100 -14.50 -8.87 -6.46
N MET A 101 -15.76 -9.23 -6.25
CA MET A 101 -16.25 -10.60 -6.43
C MET A 101 -16.21 -11.03 -7.90
N ASN A 102 -16.56 -10.13 -8.83
CA ASN A 102 -16.46 -10.40 -10.26
C ASN A 102 -15.00 -10.61 -10.68
N LYS A 103 -14.08 -9.75 -10.21
CA LYS A 103 -12.65 -9.90 -10.50
C LYS A 103 -12.06 -11.18 -9.93
N LEU A 104 -12.45 -11.57 -8.72
CA LEU A 104 -12.04 -12.84 -8.13
C LEU A 104 -12.50 -14.03 -9.00
N ARG A 105 -13.76 -14.04 -9.46
CA ARG A 105 -14.27 -15.09 -10.35
C ARG A 105 -13.50 -15.13 -11.67
N GLU A 106 -13.20 -13.97 -12.25
CA GLU A 106 -12.37 -13.85 -13.46
C GLU A 106 -10.97 -14.46 -13.23
N LEU A 107 -10.30 -14.13 -12.13
CA LEU A 107 -8.98 -14.67 -11.80
C LEU A 107 -9.00 -16.19 -11.57
N ILE A 108 -10.05 -16.71 -10.92
CA ILE A 108 -10.24 -18.15 -10.75
C ILE A 108 -10.36 -18.86 -12.10
N GLU A 109 -11.14 -18.32 -13.04
CA GLU A 109 -11.30 -18.91 -14.37
C GLU A 109 -10.03 -18.81 -15.22
N LEU A 110 -9.30 -17.70 -15.14
CA LEU A 110 -8.00 -17.55 -15.79
C LEU A 110 -7.00 -18.60 -15.30
N ASN A 111 -6.95 -18.85 -13.99
CA ASN A 111 -6.05 -19.86 -13.41
C ASN A 111 -6.38 -21.28 -13.91
N LYS A 112 -7.66 -21.67 -13.88
CA LYS A 112 -8.12 -22.96 -14.42
C LYS A 112 -7.84 -23.14 -15.91
N SER A 113 -7.86 -22.05 -16.68
CA SER A 113 -7.57 -22.08 -18.12
C SER A 113 -6.07 -22.23 -18.40
N GLY A 114 -5.22 -21.66 -17.54
CA GLY A 114 -3.76 -21.82 -17.60
C GLY A 114 -3.35 -23.27 -17.32
N GLU A 115 -3.93 -23.90 -16.29
CA GLU A 115 -3.68 -25.30 -15.96
C GLU A 115 -4.08 -26.24 -17.11
N ARG A 116 -5.23 -25.99 -17.77
CA ARG A 116 -5.69 -26.82 -18.91
C ARG A 116 -4.79 -26.76 -20.14
N LYS A 117 -4.04 -25.68 -20.35
CA LYS A 117 -3.11 -25.54 -21.49
C LYS A 117 -1.76 -26.22 -21.26
N ILE A 118 -1.40 -26.55 -20.01
CA ILE A 118 -0.13 -27.19 -19.67
C ILE A 118 -0.24 -28.73 -19.72
N VAL A 119 -1.47 -29.26 -19.66
CA VAL A 119 -1.76 -30.71 -19.61
C VAL A 119 -2.16 -31.28 -21.00
N GLN A 120 -2.13 -30.48 -22.07
CA GLN A 120 -2.32 -30.93 -23.45
C GLN A 120 -1.00 -30.94 -24.23
#